data_AF-A0A7S3YC29-F1
#
_entry.id   AF-A0A7S3YC29-F1
#
_cell.length_a   1.000
_cell.length_b   1.000
_cell.length_c   1.000
_cell.angle_alpha   90.00
_cell.angle_beta   90.00
_cell.angle_gamma   90.00
#
_symmetry.space_group_name_H-M   'P 1'
#
loop_
_entity.id
_entity.type
_entity.pdbx_description
1 polymer ?
#
loop_
_entity_poly.entity_id
_entity_poly.type
_entity_poly.pdbx_seq_one_letter_code
_entity_poly.pdbx_strand_id
1 'polypeptide(L)'
;GEGGEPGGGPAPGITEEERRKHMASEEFGAFLESTARTVERALGAGAVYDIFVDYARSDSGATVDRSGLTLTHTFKVPAEEGPRGVTDLHWSPAHPELLLAAYTPRGGAL
;
A
#
# COMPACT_ATOMS: atom_id res chain seq x y z
N GLY A 1 38.65 -50.06 -0.08
CA GLY A 1 38.06 -49.56 1.17
C GLY A 1 37.06 -48.52 0.79
N GLU A 2 35.80 -48.92 0.63
CA GLU A 2 34.71 -48.04 0.26
C GLU A 2 34.09 -47.49 1.56
N GLY A 3 34.20 -46.18 1.75
CA GLY A 3 33.46 -45.47 2.79
C GLY A 3 32.02 -45.31 2.33
N GLY A 4 31.11 -46.08 2.92
CA GLY A 4 29.68 -45.95 2.69
C GLY A 4 29.13 -44.70 3.38
N GLU A 5 28.52 -43.81 2.59
CA GLU A 5 27.71 -42.69 3.09
C GLU A 5 26.49 -43.23 3.86
N PRO A 6 26.10 -42.63 5.00
CA PRO A 6 24.87 -42.99 5.68
C PRO A 6 23.68 -42.52 4.84
N GLY A 7 23.00 -43.47 4.21
CA GLY A 7 21.81 -43.23 3.39
C GLY A 7 20.74 -42.45 4.16
N GLY A 8 20.34 -41.31 3.59
CA GLY A 8 19.16 -40.57 4.00
C GLY A 8 17.90 -41.37 3.71
N GLY A 9 17.48 -42.19 4.68
CA GLY A 9 16.17 -42.83 4.67
C GLY A 9 15.05 -41.78 4.77
N PRO A 10 13.85 -42.06 4.20
CA PRO A 10 12.71 -41.17 4.34
C PRO A 10 12.38 -41.00 5.83
N ALA A 11 12.15 -39.76 6.26
CA ALA A 11 11.77 -39.45 7.63
C ALA A 11 10.57 -40.35 8.02
N PRO A 12 10.63 -41.06 9.16
CA PRO A 12 9.53 -41.91 9.58
C PRO A 12 8.26 -41.05 9.71
N GLY A 13 7.19 -41.46 9.03
CA GLY A 13 5.91 -40.77 9.08
C GLY A 13 5.35 -40.84 10.49
N ILE A 14 4.89 -39.69 11.00
CA ILE A 14 4.18 -39.60 12.27
C ILE A 14 2.98 -40.54 12.27
N THR A 15 2.88 -41.40 13.28
CA THR A 15 1.73 -42.28 13.48
C THR A 15 0.50 -41.49 13.92
N GLU A 16 -0.71 -42.05 13.74
CA GLU A 16 -1.95 -41.36 14.14
C GLU A 16 -2.02 -41.08 15.64
N GLU A 17 -1.45 -41.98 16.45
CA GLU A 17 -1.40 -41.81 17.90
C GLU A 17 -0.46 -40.67 18.32
N GLU A 18 0.70 -40.56 17.67
CA GLU A 18 1.63 -39.45 17.86
C GLU A 18 1.03 -38.12 17.38
N ARG A 19 0.34 -38.12 16.23
CA ARG A 19 -0.41 -36.95 15.74
C ARG A 19 -1.41 -36.48 16.79
N ARG A 20 -2.24 -37.39 17.32
CA ARG A 20 -3.25 -37.06 18.34
C ARG A 20 -2.59 -36.50 19.61
N LYS A 21 -1.44 -37.06 20.01
CA LYS A 21 -0.67 -36.58 21.16
C LYS A 21 -0.13 -35.16 20.95
N HIS A 22 0.37 -34.85 19.75
CA HIS A 22 0.81 -33.51 19.41
C HIS A 22 -0.36 -32.52 19.34
N MET A 23 -1.50 -32.91 18.75
CA MET A 23 -2.68 -32.04 18.68
C MET A 23 -3.29 -31.73 20.06
N ALA A 24 -3.13 -32.64 21.02
CA ALA A 24 -3.60 -32.45 22.39
C ALA A 24 -2.59 -31.70 23.28
N SER A 25 -1.39 -31.35 22.78
CA SER A 25 -0.40 -30.65 23.58
C SER A 25 -0.75 -29.16 23.73
N GLU A 26 -0.54 -28.62 24.92
CA GLU A 26 -0.81 -27.21 25.21
C GLU A 26 0.10 -26.27 24.40
N GLU A 27 1.36 -26.68 24.20
CA GLU A 27 2.32 -25.98 23.34
C GLU A 27 1.83 -25.85 21.89
N PHE A 28 1.27 -26.92 21.33
CA PHE A 28 0.72 -26.89 19.99
C PHE A 28 -0.55 -26.04 19.90
N GLY A 29 -1.38 -26.06 20.93
CA GLY A 29 -2.54 -25.17 21.07
C GLY A 29 -2.14 -23.69 21.05
N ALA A 30 -1.15 -23.31 21.85
CA ALA A 30 -0.64 -21.93 21.90
C ALA A 30 -0.03 -21.48 20.56
N PHE A 31 0.70 -22.39 19.88
CA PHE A 31 1.20 -22.14 18.54
C PHE A 31 0.07 -21.92 17.52
N LEU A 32 -0.95 -22.78 17.54
CA LEU A 32 -2.11 -22.65 16.66
C LEU A 32 -2.87 -21.35 16.92
N GLU A 33 -3.05 -20.94 18.17
CA GLU A 33 -3.73 -19.69 18.48
C GLU A 33 -2.97 -18.46 17.94
N SER A 34 -1.64 -18.43 18.12
CA SER A 34 -0.79 -17.36 17.61
C SER A 34 -0.81 -17.27 16.08
N THR A 35 -0.73 -18.42 15.40
CA THR A 35 -0.77 -18.49 13.94
C THR A 35 -2.15 -18.14 13.39
N ALA A 36 -3.23 -18.65 14.02
CA ALA A 36 -4.60 -18.30 13.68
C ALA A 36 -4.84 -16.79 13.78
N ARG A 37 -4.42 -16.16 14.89
CA ARG A 37 -4.53 -14.71 15.08
C ARG A 37 -3.77 -13.91 14.02
N THR A 38 -2.62 -14.43 13.57
CA THR A 38 -1.83 -13.80 12.49
C THR A 38 -2.58 -13.88 11.16
N VAL A 39 -3.15 -15.05 10.84
CA VAL A 39 -3.96 -15.26 9.63
C VAL A 39 -5.23 -14.40 9.67
N GLU A 40 -5.93 -14.34 10.81
CA GLU A 40 -7.12 -13.49 10.99
C GLU A 40 -6.83 -12.02 10.71
N ARG A 41 -5.69 -11.49 11.21
CA ARG A 41 -5.26 -10.11 10.91
C ARG A 41 -4.99 -9.89 9.42
N ALA A 42 -4.36 -10.87 8.76
CA ALA A 42 -4.10 -10.78 7.32
C ALA A 42 -5.39 -10.84 6.49
N LEU A 43 -6.34 -11.70 6.85
CA LEU A 43 -7.65 -11.78 6.21
C LEU A 43 -8.49 -10.52 6.47
N GLY A 44 -8.44 -9.99 7.69
CA GLY A 44 -9.10 -8.73 8.05
C GLY A 44 -8.56 -7.54 7.25
N ALA A 45 -7.28 -7.53 6.86
CA ALA A 45 -6.71 -6.46 6.04
C ALA A 45 -7.44 -6.28 4.70
N GLY A 46 -7.84 -7.39 4.06
CA GLY A 46 -8.63 -7.36 2.81
C GLY A 46 -10.08 -6.89 3.00
N ALA A 47 -10.63 -6.99 4.21
CA ALA A 47 -11.95 -6.45 4.54
C ALA A 47 -11.92 -4.93 4.80
N VAL A 48 -10.78 -4.38 5.23
CA VAL A 48 -10.61 -2.93 5.45
C VAL A 48 -10.22 -2.22 4.14
N TYR A 49 -9.37 -2.86 3.32
CA TYR A 49 -8.89 -2.30 2.05
C TYR A 49 -8.81 -3.40 0.98
N ASP A 50 -9.60 -3.25 -0.10
CA ASP A 50 -9.47 -4.10 -1.27
C ASP A 50 -8.36 -3.56 -2.19
N ILE A 51 -7.21 -4.23 -2.16
CA ILE A 51 -6.03 -3.89 -2.98
C ILE A 51 -6.15 -4.38 -4.44
N PHE A 52 -7.19 -5.15 -4.76
CA PHE A 52 -7.45 -5.67 -6.11
C PHE A 52 -8.50 -4.85 -6.85
N VAL A 53 -8.91 -3.70 -6.30
CA VAL A 53 -9.79 -2.75 -7.01
C VAL A 53 -9.10 -2.30 -8.29
N ASP A 54 -9.62 -2.78 -9.41
CA ASP A 54 -9.22 -2.37 -10.74
C ASP A 54 -9.92 -1.05 -11.08
N TYR A 55 -9.27 0.06 -10.72
CA TYR A 55 -9.72 1.43 -11.03
C TYR A 55 -9.75 1.72 -12.55
N ALA A 56 -9.15 0.87 -13.39
CA ALA A 56 -9.22 1.03 -14.85
C ALA A 56 -10.49 0.38 -15.44
N ARG A 57 -11.16 -0.52 -14.71
CA ARG A 57 -12.32 -1.30 -15.21
C ARG A 57 -13.67 -0.81 -14.69
N SER A 58 -13.70 0.01 -13.64
CA SER A 58 -14.93 0.65 -13.13
C SER A 58 -15.53 1.69 -14.09
N ASP A 59 -14.88 1.97 -15.23
CA ASP A 59 -15.39 2.87 -16.28
C ASP A 59 -16.33 2.14 -17.28
N SER A 60 -16.95 1.03 -16.86
CA SER A 60 -17.81 0.17 -17.70
C SER A 60 -19.31 0.34 -17.45
N GLY A 61 -19.79 1.58 -17.27
CA GLY A 61 -21.24 1.79 -17.17
C GLY A 61 -21.75 3.20 -16.92
N ALA A 62 -20.89 4.15 -16.58
CA ALA A 62 -21.22 5.57 -16.70
C ALA A 62 -20.23 6.14 -17.69
N THR A 63 -20.70 6.67 -18.81
CA THR A 63 -20.02 7.79 -19.43
C THR A 63 -20.00 8.89 -18.38
N VAL A 64 -19.00 8.86 -17.48
CA VAL A 64 -18.62 10.03 -16.72
C VAL A 64 -18.23 11.00 -17.80
N ASP A 65 -19.11 11.98 -17.99
CA ASP A 65 -18.89 13.08 -18.88
C ASP A 65 -17.51 13.68 -18.54
N ARG A 66 -16.50 13.34 -19.35
CA ARG A 66 -15.14 13.86 -19.25
C ARG A 66 -15.09 15.35 -19.63
N SER A 67 -16.23 16.05 -19.62
CA SER A 67 -16.33 17.50 -19.85
C SER A 67 -16.19 18.36 -18.58
N GLY A 68 -16.15 17.78 -17.38
CA GLY A 68 -16.30 18.57 -16.16
C GLY A 68 -15.11 19.45 -15.72
N LEU A 69 -13.97 19.44 -16.40
CA LEU A 69 -12.82 20.28 -16.04
C LEU A 69 -12.77 21.52 -16.94
N THR A 70 -13.40 22.59 -16.47
CA THR A 70 -13.31 23.90 -17.11
C THR A 70 -12.26 24.75 -16.41
N LEU A 71 -11.24 25.20 -17.15
CA LEU A 71 -10.28 26.18 -16.65
C LEU A 71 -11.03 27.46 -16.26
N THR A 72 -11.18 27.72 -14.97
CA THR A 72 -11.96 28.86 -14.46
C THR A 72 -11.10 30.11 -14.28
N HIS A 73 -9.86 29.95 -13.84
CA HIS A 73 -8.95 31.07 -13.56
C HIS A 73 -7.51 30.74 -13.94
N THR A 74 -6.74 31.77 -14.28
CA THR A 74 -5.29 31.69 -14.55
C THR A 74 -4.59 32.82 -13.81
N PHE A 75 -3.77 32.46 -12.81
CA PHE A 75 -2.95 33.40 -12.06
C PHE A 75 -1.55 33.45 -12.67
N LYS A 76 -1.12 34.63 -13.11
CA LYS A 76 0.21 34.85 -13.69
C LYS A 76 0.86 36.04 -13.01
N VAL A 77 2.07 35.83 -12.49
CA VAL A 77 2.94 36.89 -12.00
C VAL A 77 3.95 37.21 -13.12
N PRO A 78 4.05 38.48 -13.58
CA PRO A 78 5.11 38.88 -14.49
C PRO A 78 6.48 38.63 -13.84
N ALA A 79 7.30 37.80 -14.46
CA ALA A 79 8.65 37.53 -13.99
C ALA A 79 9.64 38.12 -15.00
N GLU A 80 10.43 39.11 -14.56
CA GLU A 80 11.47 39.71 -15.40
C GLU A 80 12.67 38.76 -15.61
N GLU A 81 12.86 37.80 -14.70
CA GLU A 81 14.05 36.95 -14.63
C GLU A 81 13.80 35.48 -15.02
N GLY A 82 12.74 35.19 -15.78
CA GLY A 82 12.45 33.85 -16.29
C GLY A 82 11.53 32.98 -15.41
N PRO A 83 11.19 31.77 -15.89
CA PRO A 83 10.19 30.90 -15.24
C PRO A 83 10.70 30.34 -13.91
N ARG A 84 9.81 30.31 -12.91
CA ARG A 84 10.06 29.68 -11.59
C ARG A 84 9.02 28.62 -11.31
N GLY A 85 9.43 27.55 -10.63
CA GLY A 85 8.51 26.51 -10.16
C GLY A 85 7.67 27.02 -9.00
N VAL A 86 6.40 26.64 -8.95
CA VAL A 86 5.51 26.84 -7.80
C VAL A 86 5.66 25.63 -6.88
N THR A 87 5.97 25.86 -5.61
CA THR A 87 6.18 24.79 -4.62
C THR A 87 5.02 24.64 -3.64
N ASP A 88 4.24 25.71 -3.43
CA ASP A 88 3.09 25.70 -2.54
C ASP A 88 2.05 26.73 -2.97
N LEU A 89 0.77 26.48 -2.65
CA LEU A 89 -0.39 27.28 -3.02
C LEU A 89 -1.42 27.30 -1.87
N HIS A 90 -1.85 28.49 -1.46
CA HIS A 90 -2.86 28.64 -0.41
C HIS A 90 -3.88 29.73 -0.73
N TRP A 91 -5.17 29.39 -0.69
CA TRP A 91 -6.26 30.34 -0.93
C TRP A 91 -6.53 31.21 0.29
N SER A 92 -6.87 32.48 0.07
CA SER A 92 -7.32 33.33 1.18
C SER A 92 -8.70 32.88 1.67
N PRO A 93 -8.88 32.65 2.98
CA PRO A 93 -10.19 32.25 3.53
C PRO A 93 -11.21 33.39 3.52
N ALA A 94 -10.76 34.65 3.39
CA ALA A 94 -11.61 35.83 3.37
C ALA A 94 -11.86 36.37 1.95
N HIS A 95 -10.98 36.06 1.00
CA HIS A 95 -11.00 36.59 -0.37
C HIS A 95 -10.78 35.46 -1.39
N PRO A 96 -11.84 34.81 -1.89
CA PRO A 96 -11.73 33.63 -2.76
C PRO A 96 -11.11 33.91 -4.13
N GLU A 97 -10.93 35.18 -4.49
CA GLU A 97 -10.21 35.63 -5.69
C GLU A 97 -8.69 35.74 -5.49
N LEU A 98 -8.20 35.64 -4.25
CA LEU A 98 -6.79 35.78 -3.91
C LEU A 98 -6.16 34.44 -3.53
N LEU A 99 -5.00 34.19 -4.12
CA LEU A 99 -4.16 33.02 -3.89
C LEU A 99 -2.74 33.47 -3.52
N LEU A 100 -2.19 32.89 -2.46
CA LEU A 100 -0.77 32.96 -2.14
C LEU A 100 -0.04 31.82 -2.85
N ALA A 101 1.02 32.13 -3.58
CA ALA A 101 1.88 31.15 -4.24
C ALA A 101 3.32 31.27 -3.74
N ALA A 102 3.94 30.15 -3.38
CA ALA A 102 5.36 30.07 -3.05
C ALA A 102 6.15 29.62 -4.28
N TYR A 103 7.25 30.30 -4.57
CA TYR A 103 8.11 30.01 -5.72
C TYR A 103 9.48 29.51 -5.27
N THR A 104 10.12 28.71 -6.10
CA THR A 104 11.52 28.30 -5.90
C THR A 104 12.46 29.51 -5.81
N PRO A 105 13.52 29.46 -4.98
CA PRO A 105 14.53 30.52 -4.92
C PRO A 105 15.24 30.70 -6.28
N ARG A 106 15.75 31.92 -6.52
CA ARG A 106 16.51 32.25 -7.72
C ARG A 106 17.99 31.98 -7.49
N GLY A 107 18.59 31.16 -8.36
CA GLY A 107 19.94 30.66 -8.18
C GLY A 107 19.95 29.50 -7.20
N GLY A 108 20.14 28.29 -7.70
CA GLY A 108 20.28 27.10 -6.86
C GLY A 108 21.51 27.24 -5.98
N ALA A 109 21.30 27.42 -4.68
CA ALA A 109 22.22 26.93 -3.68
C ALA A 109 21.51 25.76 -2.99
N LEU A 110 21.80 24.56 -3.47
CA LEU A 110 21.78 23.35 -2.65
C LEU A 110 23.15 23.23 -1.99
#